data_AF-A4BIE6-F1
#
_entry.id   AF-A4BIE6-F1
#
_cell.length_a   1.000
_cell.length_b   1.000
_cell.length_c   1.000
_cell.angle_alpha   90.00
_cell.angle_beta   90.00
_cell.angle_gamma   90.00
#
_symmetry.space_group_name_H-M   'P 1'
#
loop_
_entity.id
_entity.type
_entity.pdbx_description
1 polymer ?
#
loop_
_entity_poly.entity_id
_entity_poly.type
_entity_poly.pdbx_seq_one_letter_code
_entity_poly.pdbx_strand_id
1 'polypeptide(L)'
;MDTIDEVLEFVEKNPEYRAQIGVIKFGDGTKTYLAWAALPRDSGDSAAPWIPAMRSIQKLNPSAHWVPLTADELQDYLNGRSEPAFAERTRAVSRRA
;
A
#
# COMPACT_ATOMS: atom_id res chain seq x y z
N MET A 1 10.13 -13.14 0.59
CA MET A 1 9.17 -13.01 -0.51
C MET A 1 8.49 -11.69 -0.27
N ASP A 2 8.64 -10.75 -1.21
CA ASP A 2 8.07 -9.42 -1.02
C ASP A 2 6.55 -9.51 -1.24
N THR A 3 5.79 -8.69 -0.52
CA THR A 3 4.31 -8.71 -0.58
C THR A 3 3.77 -8.36 -1.96
N ILE A 4 4.60 -7.77 -2.83
CA ILE A 4 4.32 -7.53 -4.25
C ILE A 4 4.32 -8.83 -5.05
N ASP A 5 5.37 -9.65 -4.88
CA ASP A 5 5.53 -10.89 -5.64
C ASP A 5 4.36 -11.85 -5.38
N GLU A 6 3.89 -11.92 -4.13
CA GLU A 6 2.71 -12.68 -3.74
C GLU A 6 1.44 -12.22 -4.48
N VAL A 7 1.26 -10.91 -4.65
CA VAL A 7 0.10 -10.36 -5.37
C VAL A 7 0.19 -10.61 -6.86
N LEU A 8 1.37 -10.47 -7.44
CA LEU A 8 1.59 -10.74 -8.87
C LEU A 8 1.37 -12.22 -9.18
N GLU A 9 1.95 -13.12 -8.39
CA GLU A 9 1.75 -14.58 -8.54
C GLU A 9 0.28 -14.96 -8.39
N PHE A 10 -0.44 -14.35 -7.45
CA PHE A 10 -1.87 -14.57 -7.27
C PHE A 10 -2.67 -14.13 -8.50
N VAL A 11 -2.39 -12.95 -9.04
CA VAL A 11 -3.11 -12.41 -10.22
C VAL A 11 -2.77 -13.20 -11.48
N GLU A 12 -1.54 -13.71 -11.62
CA GLU A 12 -1.17 -14.60 -12.73
C GLU A 12 -1.96 -15.92 -12.71
N LYS A 13 -2.20 -16.47 -11.51
CA LYS A 13 -2.99 -17.71 -11.35
C LYS A 13 -4.50 -17.49 -11.39
N ASN A 14 -4.95 -16.25 -11.13
CA ASN A 14 -6.37 -15.89 -11.04
C ASN A 14 -6.63 -14.66 -11.94
N PRO A 15 -6.81 -14.86 -13.27
CA PRO A 15 -6.92 -13.77 -14.25
C PRO A 15 -8.15 -12.87 -14.07
N GLU A 16 -9.13 -13.31 -13.29
CA GLU A 16 -10.28 -12.52 -12.86
C GLU A 16 -9.91 -11.45 -11.82
N TYR A 17 -8.66 -11.44 -11.33
CA TYR A 17 -8.12 -10.40 -10.47
C TYR A 17 -7.20 -9.43 -11.22
N ARG A 18 -6.97 -8.27 -10.62
CA ARG A 18 -5.96 -7.29 -11.02
C ARG A 18 -5.18 -6.84 -9.79
N ALA A 19 -3.88 -6.58 -9.98
CA ALA A 19 -3.07 -5.99 -8.94
C ALA A 19 -3.39 -4.49 -8.82
N GLN A 20 -3.53 -3.99 -7.59
CA GLN A 20 -3.67 -2.57 -7.31
C GLN A 20 -2.92 -2.20 -6.03
N ILE A 21 -2.35 -1.00 -6.02
CA ILE A 21 -1.71 -0.43 -4.85
C ILE A 21 -2.72 0.37 -4.02
N GLY A 22 -2.57 0.30 -2.69
CA GLY A 22 -3.38 1.06 -1.76
C GLY A 22 -2.66 1.26 -0.44
N VAL A 23 -3.41 1.73 0.55
CA VAL A 23 -2.91 1.90 1.92
C VAL A 23 -3.74 1.12 2.91
N ILE A 24 -3.06 0.46 3.84
CA ILE A 24 -3.68 -0.09 5.04
C ILE A 24 -3.67 1.00 6.09
N LYS A 25 -4.86 1.46 6.48
CA LYS A 25 -5.08 2.45 7.53
C LYS A 25 -5.41 1.74 8.82
N PHE A 26 -4.72 2.12 9.89
CA PHE A 26 -5.03 1.67 11.24
C PHE A 26 -6.22 2.50 11.74
N GLY A 27 -7.14 1.92 12.54
CA GLY A 27 -8.37 2.62 12.94
C GLY A 27 -8.16 3.84 13.84
N ASP A 28 -6.97 4.01 14.39
CA ASP A 28 -6.55 5.22 15.12
C ASP A 28 -6.05 6.33 14.18
N GLY A 29 -5.96 6.08 12.88
CA GLY A 29 -5.47 7.00 11.85
C GLY A 29 -3.97 7.31 11.95
N THR A 30 -3.25 6.76 12.92
CA THR A 30 -1.86 7.17 13.22
C THR A 30 -0.84 6.53 12.29
N LYS A 31 -1.19 5.38 11.69
CA LYS A 31 -0.28 4.60 10.86
C LYS A 31 -0.95 4.19 9.55
N THR A 32 -0.22 4.43 8.47
CA THR A 32 -0.58 4.00 7.12
C THR A 32 0.58 3.25 6.48
N TYR A 33 0.28 2.12 5.86
CA TYR A 33 1.27 1.30 5.15
C TYR A 33 0.85 1.12 3.71
N LEU A 34 1.76 1.40 2.77
CA LEU A 34 1.58 0.98 1.38
C LEU A 34 1.51 -0.53 1.31
N ALA A 35 0.52 -1.04 0.60
CA ALA A 35 0.32 -2.46 0.39
C ALA A 35 -0.28 -2.71 -0.98
N TRP A 36 0.13 -3.84 -1.57
CA TRP A 36 -0.47 -4.36 -2.79
C TRP A 36 -1.64 -5.28 -2.45
N ALA A 37 -2.63 -5.26 -3.32
CA ALA A 37 -3.84 -6.05 -3.23
C ALA A 37 -4.19 -6.65 -4.59
N ALA A 38 -4.82 -7.82 -4.59
CA ALA A 38 -5.49 -8.38 -5.75
C ALA A 38 -7.00 -8.07 -5.63
N LEU A 39 -7.55 -7.33 -6.59
CA LEU A 39 -8.97 -6.98 -6.65
C LEU A 39 -9.64 -7.71 -7.81
N PRO A 40 -10.86 -8.22 -7.63
CA PRO A 40 -11.64 -8.75 -8.74
C PRO A 40 -11.86 -7.68 -9.83
N ARG A 41 -11.76 -8.08 -11.09
CA ARG A 41 -11.89 -7.18 -12.24
C ARG A 41 -13.32 -6.71 -12.46
N ASP A 42 -14.26 -7.64 -12.37
CA ASP A 42 -15.68 -7.46 -12.76
C ASP A 42 -16.62 -7.29 -11.58
N SER A 43 -16.12 -7.48 -10.35
CA SER A 43 -16.89 -7.12 -9.18
C SER A 43 -16.75 -5.61 -8.99
N GLY A 44 -17.86 -4.87 -9.10
CA GLY A 44 -17.95 -3.57 -8.43
C GLY A 44 -17.53 -3.71 -6.96
N ASP A 45 -17.32 -2.60 -6.25
CA ASP A 45 -16.70 -2.47 -4.90
C ASP A 45 -17.17 -3.43 -3.77
N SER A 46 -18.07 -4.38 -4.04
CA SER A 46 -18.60 -5.40 -3.15
C SER A 46 -17.73 -6.64 -2.93
N ALA A 47 -16.76 -6.94 -3.79
CA ALA A 47 -15.89 -8.10 -3.57
C ALA A 47 -14.64 -7.74 -2.75
N ALA A 48 -14.38 -8.51 -1.69
CA ALA A 48 -13.30 -8.22 -0.76
C ALA A 48 -11.93 -8.37 -1.46
N PRO A 49 -11.05 -7.35 -1.37
CA PRO A 49 -9.70 -7.44 -1.91
C PRO A 49 -8.87 -8.50 -1.17
N TRP A 50 -8.06 -9.25 -1.90
CA TRP A 50 -7.06 -10.12 -1.31
C TRP A 50 -5.77 -9.33 -1.04
N ILE A 51 -5.39 -9.23 0.23
CA ILE A 51 -4.27 -8.40 0.67
C ILE A 51 -3.38 -9.25 1.61
N PRO A 52 -2.22 -9.75 1.15
CA PRO A 52 -1.39 -10.65 1.94
C PRO A 52 -0.98 -10.06 3.29
N ALA A 53 -0.59 -8.79 3.27
CA ALA A 53 -0.16 -8.06 4.47
C ALA A 53 -1.29 -7.87 5.51
N MET A 54 -2.55 -7.89 5.08
CA MET A 54 -3.70 -7.58 5.95
C MET A 54 -3.85 -8.58 7.09
N ARG A 55 -3.63 -9.88 6.84
CA ARG A 55 -3.78 -10.92 7.87
C ARG A 55 -2.87 -10.68 9.06
N SER A 56 -1.61 -10.33 8.81
CA SER A 56 -0.64 -10.05 9.88
C SER A 56 -0.94 -8.73 10.58
N ILE A 57 -1.38 -7.71 9.83
CA ILE A 57 -1.72 -6.40 10.39
C ILE A 57 -2.97 -6.48 11.27
N GLN A 58 -4.02 -7.17 10.85
CA GLN A 58 -5.26 -7.30 11.63
C GLN A 58 -5.07 -8.07 12.93
N LYS A 59 -4.09 -8.98 13.01
CA LYS A 59 -3.70 -9.62 14.28
C LYS A 59 -3.17 -8.60 15.30
N LEU A 60 -2.50 -7.55 14.84
CA LEU A 60 -1.93 -6.50 15.70
C LEU A 60 -2.90 -5.33 15.89
N ASN A 61 -3.72 -5.04 14.88
CA ASN A 61 -4.74 -4.01 14.91
C ASN A 61 -6.00 -4.48 14.17
N PRO A 62 -7.00 -5.01 14.89
CA PRO A 62 -8.24 -5.53 14.28
C PRO A 62 -9.06 -4.50 13.50
N SER A 63 -8.87 -3.20 13.77
CA SER A 63 -9.57 -2.11 13.08
C SER A 63 -8.91 -1.69 11.75
N ALA A 64 -7.80 -2.33 11.40
CA ALA A 64 -7.09 -2.03 10.18
C ALA A 64 -7.94 -2.40 8.95
N HIS A 65 -8.01 -1.46 8.01
CA HIS A 65 -8.73 -1.62 6.75
C HIS A 65 -7.87 -1.09 5.60
N TRP A 66 -8.10 -1.63 4.42
CA TRP A 66 -7.38 -1.22 3.21
C TRP A 66 -8.23 -0.28 2.39
N VAL A 67 -7.59 0.72 1.81
CA VAL A 67 -8.19 1.72 0.94
C VAL A 67 -7.39 1.74 -0.36
N PRO A 68 -8.03 1.60 -1.52
CA PRO A 68 -7.35 1.76 -2.81
C PRO A 68 -6.80 3.19 -2.93
N LEU A 69 -5.65 3.33 -3.58
CA LEU A 69 -5.16 4.64 -4.00
C LEU A 69 -5.44 4.83 -5.49
N THR A 70 -5.89 6.03 -5.84
CA THR A 70 -5.78 6.53 -7.22
C THR A 70 -4.33 6.88 -7.55
N ALA A 71 -4.03 7.11 -8.83
CA ALA A 71 -2.68 7.51 -9.25
C ALA A 71 -2.25 8.84 -8.59
N ASP A 72 -3.17 9.80 -8.48
CA ASP A 72 -2.90 11.09 -7.85
C ASP A 72 -2.67 10.93 -6.34
N GLU A 73 -3.51 10.16 -5.64
CA GLU A 73 -3.33 9.92 -4.20
C GLU A 73 -2.05 9.12 -3.89
N LEU A 74 -1.64 8.23 -4.80
CA LEU A 74 -0.35 7.54 -4.68
C LEU A 74 0.80 8.52 -4.83
N GLN A 75 0.73 9.41 -5.82
CA GLN A 75 1.74 10.43 -6.03
C GLN A 75 1.84 11.34 -4.80
N ASP A 76 0.70 11.79 -4.26
CA ASP A 76 0.64 12.59 -3.04
C ASP A 76 1.16 11.84 -1.80
N TYR A 77 0.85 10.56 -1.66
CA TYR A 77 1.38 9.72 -0.58
C TYR A 77 2.91 9.60 -0.64
N LEU A 78 3.46 9.38 -1.83
CA LEU A 78 4.91 9.28 -2.05
C LEU A 78 5.60 10.64 -1.82
N ASN A 79 4.99 11.73 -2.27
CA ASN A 79 5.48 13.09 -2.05
C ASN A 79 5.43 13.47 -0.56
N GLY A 80 4.35 13.15 0.15
CA GLY A 80 4.19 13.41 1.59
C GLY A 80 5.12 12.57 2.47
N ARG A 81 5.49 11.35 2.05
CA ARG A 81 6.60 10.60 2.65
C ARG A 81 7.98 11.21 2.35
N SER A 82 8.09 12.02 1.31
CA SER A 82 9.36 12.53 0.82
C SER A 82 9.85 13.81 1.51
N GLU A 83 9.08 14.55 2.30
CA GLU A 83 9.62 15.74 3.01
C GLU A 83 9.05 15.85 4.44
N PRO A 84 9.86 15.51 5.48
CA PRO A 84 11.10 16.21 5.84
C PRO A 84 12.40 15.38 5.78
N ALA A 85 12.32 14.04 5.70
CA ALA A 85 13.49 13.16 5.87
C ALA A 85 14.45 13.12 4.66
N PHE A 86 13.95 13.33 3.44
CA PHE A 86 14.79 13.38 2.23
C PHE A 86 15.48 14.73 2.06
N ALA A 87 14.77 15.84 2.34
CA ALA A 87 15.32 17.19 2.35
C ALA A 87 16.45 17.36 3.39
N GLU A 88 16.35 16.70 4.54
CA GLU A 88 17.41 16.71 5.56
C GLU A 88 18.64 15.90 5.12
N ARG A 89 18.45 14.73 4.47
CA ARG A 89 19.54 13.90 3.94
C ARG A 89 20.30 14.58 2.80
N THR A 90 19.62 15.25 1.88
CA THR A 90 20.26 15.99 0.78
C THR A 90 20.99 17.25 1.27
N ARG A 91 20.46 17.94 2.30
CA ARG A 91 21.17 19.04 2.98
C ARG A 91 22.39 18.59 3.77
N ALA A 92 22.37 17.39 4.36
CA ALA A 92 23.51 16.82 5.09
C ALA A 92 24.65 16.39 4.15
N VAL A 93 24.31 15.90 2.96
CA VAL A 93 25.28 15.55 1.91
C VAL A 93 25.89 16.79 1.26
N SER A 94 25.09 17.83 1.00
CA SER A 94 25.57 19.08 0.39
C SER A 94 26.38 19.99 1.32
N ARG A 95 26.40 19.71 2.63
CA ARG A 95 27.24 20.42 3.63
C ARG A 95 28.57 19.73 3.91
N ARG A 96 28.84 18.58 3.28
CA ARG A 96 30.09 17.83 3.38
C ARG A 96 30.89 17.83 2.07
N ALA A 97 30.43 18.57 1.05
CA ALA A 97 31.16 18.83 -0.19
C ALA A 97 31.80 20.23 -0.13
#